data_AF-A0A2V8M8K4-F1
#
_entry.id   AF-A0A2V8M8K4-F1
#
_cell.length_a   1.000
_cell.length_b   1.000
_cell.length_c   1.000
_cell.angle_alpha   90.00
_cell.angle_beta   90.00
_cell.angle_gamma   90.00
#
_symmetry.space_group_name_H-M   'P 1'
#
loop_
_entity.id
_entity.type
_entity.pdbx_description
1 polymer ?
#
loop_
_entity_poly.entity_id
_entity_poly.type
_entity_poly.pdbx_seq_one_letter_code
_entity_poly.pdbx_strand_id
1 'polypeptide(L)'
;LCSNYIDNIKAYTQKERVKNKYTGQDEEPDERLMRSIEEKIDIPESRKDDFRREIMNYIGALAIDGKQFNYRTNERLYKALELKLFEDRKDSIKLTSLVSNIVDKETQAKIDVVKSRLTKNYGYCDVCAT
;
A
#
# COMPACT_ATOMS: atom_id res chain seq x y z
N LEU A 1 -5.66 0.58 6.21
CA LEU A 1 -4.31 0.26 6.75
C LEU A 1 -4.20 0.55 8.25
N CYS A 2 -4.28 1.82 8.67
CA CYS A 2 -4.13 2.19 10.09
C CYS A 2 -5.11 1.48 11.04
N SER A 3 -6.41 1.51 10.77
CA SER A 3 -7.40 0.79 11.60
C SER A 3 -7.09 -0.71 11.67
N ASN A 4 -6.77 -1.36 10.55
CA ASN A 4 -6.41 -2.79 10.55
C ASN A 4 -5.16 -3.05 11.41
N TYR A 5 -4.13 -2.18 11.38
CA TYR A 5 -2.95 -2.34 12.23
C TYR A 5 -3.31 -2.24 13.72
N ILE A 6 -4.15 -1.27 14.10
CA ILE A 6 -4.61 -1.10 15.49
C ILE A 6 -5.45 -2.30 15.95
N ASP A 7 -6.37 -2.76 15.10
CA ASP A 7 -7.24 -3.91 15.39
C ASP A 7 -6.38 -5.17 15.65
N ASN A 8 -5.34 -5.37 14.83
CA ASN A 8 -4.37 -6.46 15.02
C ASN A 8 -3.51 -6.29 16.28
N ILE A 9 -3.04 -5.08 16.62
CA ILE A 9 -2.31 -4.82 17.87
C ILE A 9 -3.19 -5.13 19.08
N LYS A 10 -4.45 -4.69 19.06
CA LYS A 10 -5.39 -4.92 20.16
C LYS A 10 -5.57 -6.42 20.37
N ALA A 11 -5.85 -7.16 19.29
CA ALA A 11 -5.98 -8.61 19.33
C ALA A 11 -4.69 -9.30 19.81
N TYR A 12 -3.53 -8.88 19.32
CA TYR A 12 -2.22 -9.43 19.71
C TYR A 12 -1.93 -9.23 21.21
N THR A 13 -2.15 -8.02 21.71
CA THR A 13 -1.86 -7.66 23.11
C THR A 13 -2.88 -8.25 24.09
N GLN A 14 -4.15 -8.35 23.70
CA GLN A 14 -5.22 -8.90 24.54
C GLN A 14 -5.41 -10.42 24.37
N LYS A 15 -4.66 -11.04 23.45
CA LYS A 15 -4.85 -12.45 23.03
C LYS A 15 -6.27 -12.73 22.54
N GLU A 16 -6.87 -11.74 21.90
CA GLU A 16 -8.18 -11.83 21.27
C GLU A 16 -8.02 -12.13 19.77
N ARG A 17 -9.15 -12.41 19.11
CA ARG A 17 -9.20 -12.63 17.66
C ARG A 17 -9.64 -11.33 16.98
N VAL A 18 -9.17 -11.12 15.74
CA VAL A 18 -9.61 -10.00 14.90
C VAL A 18 -10.78 -10.47 14.05
N LYS A 19 -11.87 -9.70 14.04
CA LYS A 19 -12.99 -9.96 13.15
C LYS A 19 -12.64 -9.53 11.72
N ASN A 20 -12.60 -10.49 10.81
CA ASN A 20 -12.36 -10.21 9.40
C ASN A 20 -13.57 -9.49 8.80
N LYS A 21 -13.33 -8.32 8.18
CA LYS A 21 -14.38 -7.45 7.62
C LYS A 21 -15.05 -8.05 6.37
N TYR A 22 -14.42 -9.02 5.71
CA TYR A 22 -14.91 -9.63 4.48
C TYR A 22 -15.62 -10.96 4.72
N THR A 23 -15.08 -11.81 5.59
CA THR A 23 -15.66 -13.13 5.90
C THR A 23 -16.55 -13.09 7.14
N GLY A 24 -16.41 -12.08 7.99
CA GLY A 24 -17.12 -11.95 9.27
C GLY A 24 -16.63 -12.92 10.35
N GLN A 25 -15.63 -13.76 10.04
CA GLN A 25 -15.08 -14.76 10.94
C GLN A 25 -14.01 -14.14 11.85
N ASP A 26 -13.84 -14.74 13.03
CA ASP A 26 -12.78 -14.38 13.95
C ASP A 26 -11.48 -15.08 13.53
N GLU A 27 -10.48 -14.29 13.17
CA GLU A 27 -9.16 -14.75 12.72
C GLU A 27 -8.08 -14.38 13.74
N GLU A 28 -6.94 -15.08 13.67
CA GLU A 28 -5.79 -14.73 14.48
C GLU A 28 -5.19 -13.39 14.01
N PRO A 29 -4.57 -12.59 14.90
CA PRO A 29 -3.95 -11.34 14.53
C PRO A 29 -2.87 -11.56 13.47
N ASP A 30 -2.90 -10.77 12.40
CA ASP A 30 -1.94 -10.86 11.31
C ASP A 30 -0.62 -10.21 11.70
N GLU A 31 0.28 -11.03 12.25
CA GLU A 31 1.65 -10.61 12.58
C GLU A 31 2.46 -10.17 11.37
N ARG A 32 2.20 -10.74 10.18
CA ARG A 32 2.94 -10.36 8.97
C ARG A 32 2.61 -8.93 8.57
N LEU A 33 1.33 -8.57 8.61
CA LEU A 33 0.90 -7.20 8.38
C LEU A 33 1.57 -6.25 9.39
N MET A 34 1.55 -6.60 10.68
CA MET A 34 2.15 -5.76 11.72
C MET A 34 3.65 -5.57 11.51
N ARG A 35 4.38 -6.66 11.25
CA ARG A 35 5.83 -6.62 10.95
C ARG A 35 6.14 -5.77 9.72
N SER A 36 5.33 -5.88 8.66
CA SER A 36 5.55 -5.11 7.43
C SER A 36 5.49 -3.59 7.62
N ILE A 37 4.82 -3.12 8.68
CA ILE A 37 4.74 -1.71 9.06
C ILE A 37 5.88 -1.37 10.04
N GLU A 38 6.09 -2.20 11.07
CA GLU A 38 7.12 -2.01 12.10
C GLU A 38 8.55 -1.97 11.52
N GLU A 39 8.82 -2.80 10.52
CA GLU A 39 10.10 -2.85 9.83
C GLU A 39 10.39 -1.59 9.02
N LYS A 40 9.39 -0.78 8.65
CA LYS A 40 9.60 0.50 7.94
C LYS A 40 10.22 1.59 8.80
N ILE A 41 10.18 1.43 10.11
CA ILE A 41 10.79 2.34 11.07
C ILE A 41 11.92 1.64 11.83
N ASP A 42 12.54 0.64 11.19
CA ASP A 42 13.72 -0.08 11.69
C ASP A 42 13.51 -0.73 13.07
N ILE A 43 12.29 -1.17 13.38
CA ILE A 43 12.03 -1.86 14.65
C ILE A 43 12.47 -3.32 14.53
N PRO A 44 13.51 -3.73 15.28
CA PRO A 44 14.00 -5.10 15.26
C PRO A 44 12.96 -6.03 15.85
N GLU A 45 13.02 -7.32 15.48
CA GLU A 45 12.07 -8.32 15.96
C GLU A 45 12.08 -8.43 17.50
N SER A 46 13.24 -8.29 18.12
CA SER A 46 13.40 -8.31 19.58
C SER A 46 12.61 -7.21 20.30
N ARG A 47 12.26 -6.12 19.61
CA ARG A 47 11.51 -4.98 20.17
C ARG A 47 10.07 -4.88 19.65
N LYS A 48 9.60 -5.86 18.87
CA LYS A 48 8.22 -5.84 18.33
C LYS A 48 7.18 -5.79 19.45
N ASP A 49 7.39 -6.58 20.50
CA ASP A 49 6.45 -6.69 21.61
C ASP A 49 6.41 -5.41 22.44
N ASP A 50 7.56 -4.82 22.71
CA ASP A 50 7.67 -3.54 23.41
C ASP A 50 6.95 -2.44 22.63
N PHE A 51 7.19 -2.35 21.32
CA PHE A 51 6.56 -1.35 20.48
C PHE A 51 5.03 -1.51 20.42
N ARG A 52 4.54 -2.75 20.23
CA ARG A 52 3.10 -3.04 20.23
C ARG A 52 2.44 -2.67 21.56
N ARG A 53 3.10 -2.96 22.68
CA ARG A 53 2.64 -2.55 24.02
C ARG A 53 2.65 -1.04 24.19
N GLU A 54 3.67 -0.35 23.71
CA GLU A 54 3.75 1.12 23.73
C GLU A 54 2.58 1.76 22.97
N ILE A 55 2.27 1.26 21.78
CA ILE A 55 1.11 1.70 20.99
C ILE A 55 -0.20 1.42 21.73
N MET A 56 -0.37 0.23 22.30
CA MET A 56 -1.59 -0.11 23.05
C MET A 56 -1.77 0.74 24.31
N ASN A 57 -0.69 1.00 25.06
CA ASN A 57 -0.69 1.87 26.23
C ASN A 57 -1.08 3.30 25.85
N TYR A 58 -0.54 3.79 24.73
CA TYR A 58 -0.88 5.11 24.22
C TYR A 58 -2.36 5.22 23.80
N ILE A 59 -2.89 4.21 23.11
CA ILE A 59 -4.32 4.11 22.80
C ILE A 59 -5.15 4.08 24.09
N GLY A 60 -4.75 3.29 25.07
CA GLY A 60 -5.41 3.18 26.36
C GLY A 60 -5.44 4.51 27.13
N ALA A 61 -4.33 5.24 27.16
CA ALA A 61 -4.25 6.55 27.79
C ALA A 61 -5.20 7.56 27.13
N LEU A 62 -5.27 7.59 25.79
CA LEU A 62 -6.21 8.45 25.07
C LEU A 62 -7.67 8.05 25.32
N ALA A 63 -7.96 6.75 25.40
CA ALA A 63 -9.29 6.25 25.69
C ALA A 63 -9.77 6.64 27.10
N ILE A 64 -8.88 6.62 28.11
CA ILE A 64 -9.18 7.08 29.47
C ILE A 64 -9.53 8.58 29.48
N ASP A 65 -8.84 9.37 28.68
CA ASP A 65 -9.11 10.80 28.46
C ASP A 65 -10.41 11.07 27.66
N GLY A 66 -11.11 10.04 27.19
CA GLY A 66 -12.27 10.15 26.30
C GLY A 66 -11.91 10.65 24.89
N LYS A 67 -10.63 10.63 24.52
CA LYS A 67 -10.13 11.09 23.22
C LYS A 67 -10.03 9.91 22.25
N GLN A 68 -10.31 10.19 20.98
CA GLN A 68 -10.13 9.21 19.92
C GLN A 68 -8.65 9.10 19.54
N PHE A 69 -8.19 7.89 19.26
CA PHE A 69 -6.83 7.67 18.77
C PHE A 69 -6.67 8.31 17.39
N ASN A 70 -5.68 9.17 17.25
CA ASN A 70 -5.31 9.76 15.97
C ASN A 70 -3.88 9.35 15.64
N TYR A 71 -3.69 8.61 14.55
CA TYR A 71 -2.37 8.13 14.12
C TYR A 71 -1.35 9.25 13.87
N ARG A 72 -1.80 10.51 13.69
CA ARG A 72 -0.94 11.68 13.55
C ARG A 72 -0.28 12.13 14.86
N THR A 73 -0.80 11.73 16.02
CA THR A 73 -0.25 12.15 17.32
C THR A 73 0.98 11.34 17.71
N ASN A 74 1.28 10.24 17.02
CA ASN A 74 2.51 9.49 17.16
C ASN A 74 3.32 9.57 15.86
N GLU A 75 4.41 10.35 15.88
CA GLU A 75 5.23 10.60 14.70
C GLU A 75 5.89 9.31 14.15
N ARG A 76 6.28 8.38 15.03
CA ARG A 76 6.89 7.10 14.62
C ARG A 76 5.89 6.25 13.86
N LEU A 77 4.70 6.08 14.41
CA LEU A 77 3.66 5.30 13.75
C LEU A 77 3.18 5.97 12.45
N TYR A 78 3.05 7.30 12.45
CA TYR A 78 2.69 8.07 11.26
C TYR A 78 3.68 7.81 10.11
N LYS A 79 4.98 7.93 10.38
CA LYS A 79 6.05 7.65 9.39
C LYS A 79 6.02 6.20 8.90
N ALA A 80 5.83 5.22 9.80
CA ALA A 80 5.75 3.82 9.42
C ALA A 80 4.59 3.54 8.44
N LEU A 81 3.41 4.08 8.76
CA LEU A 81 2.22 3.92 7.93
C LEU A 81 2.36 4.63 6.59
N GLU A 82 2.95 5.83 6.58
CA GLU A 82 3.21 6.59 5.37
C GLU A 82 4.17 5.85 4.44
N LEU A 83 5.31 5.37 4.96
CA LEU A 83 6.28 4.57 4.20
C LEU A 83 5.66 3.31 3.63
N LYS A 84 4.81 2.62 4.41
CA LYS A 84 4.11 1.43 3.93
C LYS A 84 3.13 1.76 2.80
N LEU A 85 2.36 2.84 2.94
CA LEU A 85 1.43 3.32 1.90
C LEU A 85 2.16 3.71 0.61
N PHE A 86 3.33 4.33 0.73
CA PHE A 86 4.17 4.67 -0.42
C PHE A 86 4.70 3.43 -1.12
N GLU A 87 5.17 2.43 -0.36
CA GLU A 87 5.62 1.15 -0.93
C GLU A 87 4.48 0.44 -1.67
N ASP A 88 3.32 0.28 -1.03
CA ASP A 88 2.17 -0.39 -1.62
C ASP A 88 1.68 0.32 -2.92
N ARG A 89 1.83 1.65 -3.00
CA ARG A 89 1.53 2.43 -4.22
C ARG A 89 2.63 2.37 -5.27
N LYS A 90 3.90 2.20 -4.88
CA LYS A 90 5.05 2.18 -5.80
C LYS A 90 4.94 1.03 -6.80
N ASP A 91 4.43 -0.11 -6.38
CA ASP A 91 4.25 -1.27 -7.26
C ASP A 91 3.14 -1.05 -8.29
N SER A 92 2.08 -0.31 -7.93
CA SER A 92 1.05 0.12 -8.88
C SER A 92 1.58 1.09 -9.94
N ILE A 93 2.44 2.05 -9.55
CA ILE A 93 3.04 3.03 -10.47
C ILE A 93 4.02 2.37 -11.46
N LYS A 94 4.84 1.43 -10.97
CA LYS A 94 5.77 0.66 -11.81
C LYS A 94 5.04 -0.18 -12.84
N LEU A 95 3.92 -0.81 -12.47
CA LEU A 95 3.13 -1.63 -13.40
C LEU A 95 2.60 -0.77 -14.56
N THR A 96 2.04 0.40 -14.28
CA THR A 96 1.57 1.32 -15.34
C THR A 96 2.70 1.83 -16.23
N SER A 97 3.88 2.11 -15.68
CA SER A 97 5.04 2.58 -16.47
C SER A 97 5.71 1.47 -17.29
N LEU A 98 5.67 0.22 -16.82
CA LEU A 98 6.17 -0.95 -17.56
C LEU A 98 5.19 -1.35 -18.67
N VAL A 99 3.87 -1.29 -18.41
CA VAL A 99 2.84 -1.57 -19.40
C VAL A 99 2.79 -0.48 -20.49
N SER A 100 3.11 0.78 -20.18
CA SER A 100 3.22 1.85 -21.19
C SER A 100 4.49 1.76 -22.05
N ASN A 101 5.58 1.20 -21.52
CA ASN A 101 6.85 1.03 -22.26
C ASN A 101 6.89 -0.23 -23.12
N ILE A 102 5.92 -1.14 -22.96
CA ILE A 102 5.69 -2.26 -23.87
C ILE A 102 4.56 -1.84 -24.83
N VAL A 103 4.81 -0.79 -25.61
CA VAL A 103 4.21 -0.74 -26.95
C VAL A 103 4.92 -1.84 -27.72
N ASP A 104 4.30 -3.02 -27.64
CA ASP A 104 4.73 -4.26 -28.25
C ASP A 104 5.26 -4.00 -29.67
N LYS A 105 6.48 -4.44 -29.99
CA LYS A 105 7.14 -4.13 -31.28
C LYS A 105 6.25 -4.53 -32.47
N GLU A 106 5.42 -5.56 -32.28
CA GLU A 106 4.43 -6.00 -33.26
C GLU A 106 3.31 -4.97 -33.48
N THR A 107 2.85 -4.33 -32.40
CA THR A 107 1.85 -3.25 -32.45
C THR A 107 2.44 -2.00 -33.11
N GLN A 108 3.69 -1.65 -32.78
CA GLN A 108 4.39 -0.54 -33.44
C GLN A 108 4.58 -0.80 -34.94
N ALA A 109 4.96 -2.03 -35.33
CA ALA A 109 5.10 -2.40 -36.74
C ALA A 109 3.77 -2.32 -37.50
N LYS A 110 2.64 -2.72 -36.87
CA LYS A 110 1.30 -2.57 -37.47
C LYS A 110 0.92 -1.10 -37.64
N ILE A 111 1.22 -0.25 -36.65
CA ILE A 111 1.01 1.21 -36.74
C ILE A 111 1.82 1.80 -37.89
N ASP A 112 3.09 1.42 -38.04
CA ASP A 112 3.97 1.92 -39.09
C ASP A 112 3.50 1.47 -40.49
N VAL A 113 2.99 0.24 -40.62
CA VAL A 113 2.38 -0.25 -41.86
C VAL A 113 1.13 0.55 -42.23
N VAL A 114 0.26 0.85 -41.25
CA VAL A 114 -0.95 1.67 -41.48
C VAL A 114 -0.57 3.10 -41.85
N LYS A 115 0.38 3.72 -41.15
CA LYS A 115 0.93 5.05 -41.47
C LYS A 115 1.49 5.12 -42.89
N SER A 116 2.29 4.13 -43.28
CA SER A 116 2.86 4.03 -44.63
C SER A 116 1.76 3.92 -45.71
N ARG A 117 0.69 3.16 -45.43
CA ARG A 117 -0.46 3.01 -46.34
C ARG A 117 -1.28 4.30 -46.47
N LEU A 118 -1.53 5.00 -45.36
CA LEU A 118 -2.24 6.28 -45.35
C LEU A 118 -1.48 7.36 -46.13
N THR A 119 -0.16 7.42 -45.93
CA THR A 119 0.73 8.38 -46.63
C THR A 119 0.76 8.12 -48.14
N LYS A 120 0.94 6.86 -48.55
CA LYS A 120 1.10 6.50 -49.98
C LYS A 120 -0.21 6.56 -50.77
N ASN A 121 -1.32 6.11 -50.20
CA ASN A 121 -2.57 5.95 -50.95
C ASN A 121 -3.51 7.16 -50.82
N TYR A 122 -3.33 7.98 -49.78
CA TYR A 122 -4.26 9.08 -49.47
C TYR A 122 -3.55 10.43 -49.23
N GLY A 123 -2.22 10.49 -49.37
CA GLY A 123 -1.46 11.75 -49.35
C GLY A 123 -1.34 12.42 -47.98
N TYR A 124 -1.58 11.69 -46.87
CA TYR A 124 -1.43 12.23 -45.52
C TYR A 124 0.05 12.53 -45.19
N CYS A 125 0.29 13.59 -44.42
CA CYS A 125 1.61 13.95 -43.90
C CYS A 125 1.94 13.19 -42.58
N ASP A 126 3.22 13.11 -42.18
CA ASP A 126 3.63 12.38 -40.95
C ASP A 126 2.95 12.88 -39.65
N VAL A 127 2.60 14.17 -39.61
CA VAL A 127 1.88 14.79 -38.49
C VAL A 127 0.37 14.45 -38.54
N CYS A 128 -0.14 14.20 -39.74
CA CYS A 128 -1.54 13.95 -40.03
C CYS A 128 -1.95 12.48 -39.81
N ALA A 129 -0.98 11.55 -39.78
CA ALA A 129 -1.18 10.11 -39.71
C ALA A 129 -0.88 9.50 -38.32
N THR A 130 -0.64 10.33 -37.30
CA THR A 130 -0.39 9.94 -35.91
C THR A 130 -1.68 9.93 -35.10
#